data_AF-A0A4V1SJ18-F1
#
_entry.id   AF-A0A4V1SJ18-F1
#
_cell.length_a   1.000
_cell.length_b   1.000
_cell.length_c   1.000
_cell.angle_alpha   90.00
_cell.angle_beta   90.00
_cell.angle_gamma   90.00
#
_symmetry.space_group_name_H-M   'P 1'
#
loop_
_entity.id
_entity.type
_entity.pdbx_description
1 polymer ?
#
loop_
_entity_poly.entity_id
_entity_poly.type
_entity_poly.pdbx_seq_one_letter_code
_entity_poly.pdbx_strand_id
1 'polypeptide(L)'
;MHEATPLNPWVALAYLIAGVCFIVALRGLSSPATSRRGNRFGMAGMLIAVVTTLVTHEIASLPEIIGAIAIGGGFGWVVARKIKMTDMPQLVAGFHSLVGLAAVLVGVAAYLNPEAFGIVFPAGSPDAGLILPVSRIELGLGVAIGAITFSGSVIA
;
A
#
# COMPACT_ATOMS: atom_id res chain seq x y z
N MET A 1 0.66 -28.80 -14.26
CA MET A 1 0.15 -27.56 -14.87
C MET A 1 -0.52 -26.79 -13.75
N HIS A 2 0.07 -25.68 -13.30
CA HIS A 2 -0.52 -24.84 -12.24
C HIS A 2 -1.85 -24.30 -12.77
N GLU A 3 -2.98 -24.80 -12.28
CA GLU A 3 -4.20 -24.02 -12.33
C GLU A 3 -4.02 -22.86 -11.37
N ALA A 4 -3.44 -21.76 -11.86
CA ALA A 4 -3.64 -20.47 -11.24
C ALA A 4 -5.15 -20.30 -11.16
N THR A 5 -5.70 -20.21 -9.95
CA THR A 5 -7.07 -19.76 -9.76
C THR A 5 -7.25 -18.54 -10.66
N PRO A 6 -8.22 -18.55 -11.60
CA PRO A 6 -8.32 -17.47 -12.56
C PRO A 6 -8.58 -16.19 -11.78
N LEU A 7 -7.56 -15.32 -11.68
CA LEU A 7 -7.73 -13.98 -11.17
C LEU A 7 -8.84 -13.37 -12.02
N ASN A 8 -9.96 -13.08 -11.38
CA ASN A 8 -11.15 -12.64 -12.10
C ASN A 8 -10.76 -11.42 -12.93
N PRO A 9 -10.86 -11.44 -14.28
CA PRO A 9 -10.20 -10.46 -15.15
C PRO A 9 -10.53 -9.00 -14.82
N TRP A 10 -11.69 -8.75 -14.23
CA TRP A 10 -12.08 -7.42 -13.78
C TRP A 10 -11.18 -6.86 -12.66
N VAL A 11 -10.57 -7.72 -11.83
CA VAL A 11 -9.65 -7.31 -10.74
C VAL A 11 -8.39 -6.69 -11.33
N ALA A 12 -7.78 -7.38 -12.29
CA ALA A 12 -6.62 -6.87 -13.00
C ALA A 12 -6.96 -5.58 -13.76
N LEU A 13 -8.14 -5.51 -14.39
CA LEU A 13 -8.62 -4.31 -15.06
C LEU A 13 -8.84 -3.15 -14.07
N ALA A 14 -9.40 -3.40 -12.90
CA ALA A 14 -9.62 -2.38 -11.86
C ALA A 14 -8.30 -1.82 -11.33
N TYR A 15 -7.31 -2.69 -11.07
CA TYR A 15 -5.96 -2.23 -10.69
C TYR A 15 -5.25 -1.48 -11.82
N LEU A 16 -5.44 -1.88 -13.08
CA LEU A 16 -4.94 -1.12 -14.22
C LEU A 16 -5.57 0.28 -14.29
N ILE A 17 -6.89 0.38 -14.12
CA ILE A 17 -7.60 1.66 -14.09
C ILE A 17 -7.08 2.54 -12.94
N ALA A 18 -6.91 1.98 -11.74
CA ALA A 18 -6.33 2.69 -10.60
C ALA A 18 -4.92 3.23 -10.90
N GLY A 19 -4.06 2.39 -11.52
CA GLY A 19 -2.73 2.79 -11.97
C GLY A 19 -2.75 3.94 -12.98
N VAL A 20 -3.63 3.87 -13.98
CA VAL A 20 -3.83 4.95 -14.96
C VAL A 20 -4.30 6.24 -14.27
N CYS A 21 -5.21 6.14 -13.30
CA CYS A 21 -5.64 7.30 -12.50
C CYS A 21 -4.47 7.94 -11.75
N PHE A 22 -3.56 7.16 -11.15
CA PHE A 22 -2.38 7.71 -10.48
C PHE A 22 -1.41 8.41 -11.45
N ILE A 23 -1.21 7.86 -12.65
CA ILE A 23 -0.38 8.50 -13.69
C ILE A 23 -0.99 9.86 -14.09
N VAL A 24 -2.30 9.90 -14.34
CA VAL A 24 -3.01 11.15 -14.68
C VAL A 24 -3.03 12.13 -13.50
N ALA A 25 -3.08 11.64 -12.27
CA ALA A 25 -2.99 12.45 -11.06
C ALA A 25 -1.65 13.19 -10.98
N LEU A 26 -0.54 12.47 -11.12
CA LEU A 26 0.81 13.06 -11.09
C LEU A 26 1.01 14.08 -12.21
N ARG A 27 0.58 13.75 -13.44
CA ARG A 27 0.62 14.70 -14.57
C ARG A 27 -0.23 15.95 -14.29
N GLY A 28 -1.39 15.77 -13.67
CA GLY A 28 -2.28 16.87 -13.33
C GLY A 28 -1.70 17.79 -12.24
N LEU A 29 -0.94 17.25 -11.30
CA LEU A 29 -0.30 18.02 -10.21
C LEU A 29 0.89 18.87 -10.68
N SER A 30 1.46 18.59 -11.86
CA SER A 30 2.60 19.35 -12.42
C SER A 30 2.24 20.74 -12.93
N SER A 31 0.96 21.16 -12.94
CA SER A 31 0.57 22.53 -13.28
C SER A 31 -0.57 23.07 -12.39
N PRO A 32 -0.56 24.35 -12.02
CA PRO A 32 -1.64 24.95 -11.23
C PRO A 32 -3.02 24.86 -11.91
N ALA A 33 -3.06 24.99 -13.25
CA ALA A 33 -4.29 24.93 -14.03
C ALA A 33 -4.99 23.56 -13.93
N THR A 34 -4.22 22.47 -13.83
CA THR A 34 -4.75 21.10 -13.78
C THR A 34 -4.72 20.46 -12.40
N SER A 35 -4.10 21.09 -11.40
CA SER A 35 -3.84 20.50 -10.08
C SER A 35 -5.09 19.94 -9.39
N ARG A 36 -6.20 20.69 -9.40
CA ARG A 36 -7.48 20.24 -8.82
C ARG A 36 -8.02 18.98 -9.49
N ARG A 37 -7.88 18.88 -10.81
CA ARG A 37 -8.29 17.70 -11.58
C ARG A 37 -7.36 16.52 -11.30
N GLY A 38 -6.05 16.77 -11.22
CA GLY A 38 -5.05 15.76 -10.83
C GLY A 38 -5.36 15.14 -9.47
N ASN A 39 -5.64 15.97 -8.46
CA ASN A 39 -6.00 15.48 -7.13
C ASN A 39 -7.26 14.59 -7.13
N ARG A 40 -8.29 14.94 -7.92
CA ARG A 40 -9.50 14.10 -8.06
C ARG A 40 -9.21 12.73 -8.66
N PHE A 41 -8.35 12.67 -9.68
CA PHE A 41 -7.92 11.38 -10.23
C PHE A 41 -7.14 10.56 -9.20
N GLY A 42 -6.32 11.20 -8.37
CA GLY A 42 -5.61 10.53 -7.27
C GLY A 42 -6.57 9.90 -6.25
N MET A 43 -7.59 10.67 -5.82
CA MET A 43 -8.63 10.16 -4.91
C MET A 43 -9.43 9.00 -5.53
N ALA A 44 -9.81 9.10 -6.81
CA ALA A 44 -10.53 8.04 -7.51
C ALA A 44 -9.68 6.76 -7.64
N GLY A 45 -8.40 6.89 -8.02
CA GLY A 45 -7.48 5.77 -8.13
C GLY A 45 -7.30 5.04 -6.79
N MET A 46 -7.09 5.78 -5.70
CA MET A 46 -6.99 5.20 -4.35
C MET A 46 -8.27 4.48 -3.93
N LEU A 47 -9.44 5.08 -4.18
CA LEU A 47 -10.73 4.45 -3.87
C LEU A 47 -10.91 3.13 -4.64
N ILE A 48 -10.61 3.12 -5.94
CA ILE A 48 -10.70 1.91 -6.77
C ILE A 48 -9.77 0.82 -6.23
N ALA A 49 -8.51 1.15 -5.91
CA ALA A 49 -7.54 0.19 -5.39
C ALA A 49 -8.02 -0.44 -4.07
N VAL A 50 -8.37 0.39 -3.08
CA VAL A 50 -8.82 -0.09 -1.75
C VAL A 50 -10.09 -0.93 -1.85
N VAL A 51 -11.11 -0.46 -2.58
CA VAL A 51 -12.38 -1.20 -2.73
C VAL A 51 -12.16 -2.53 -3.46
N THR A 52 -11.33 -2.53 -4.51
CA THR A 52 -11.01 -3.77 -5.23
C THR A 52 -10.34 -4.78 -4.30
N THR A 53 -9.36 -4.36 -3.50
CA THR A 53 -8.70 -5.26 -2.53
C THR A 53 -9.69 -5.80 -1.50
N LEU A 54 -10.55 -4.96 -0.92
CA LEU A 54 -11.55 -5.38 0.06
C LEU A 54 -12.59 -6.36 -0.51
N VAL A 55 -12.99 -6.22 -1.77
CA VAL A 55 -14.03 -7.10 -2.36
C VAL A 55 -13.45 -8.44 -2.83
N THR A 56 -12.15 -8.50 -3.11
CA THR A 56 -11.54 -9.65 -3.82
C THR A 56 -10.74 -10.58 -2.95
N HIS A 57 -10.20 -10.09 -1.83
CA HIS A 57 -9.37 -10.91 -0.95
C HIS A 57 -10.20 -11.50 0.17
N GLU A 58 -9.80 -12.68 0.67
CA GLU A 58 -10.39 -13.23 1.87
C GLU A 58 -10.05 -12.34 3.06
N ILE A 59 -11.07 -11.69 3.61
CA ILE A 59 -10.92 -10.78 4.74
C ILE A 59 -11.11 -11.55 6.04
N ALA A 60 -10.05 -11.59 6.86
CA ALA A 60 -10.12 -12.19 8.19
C ALA A 60 -11.11 -11.45 9.13
N SER A 61 -11.12 -10.11 9.11
CA SER A 61 -12.02 -9.29 9.93
C SER A 61 -12.30 -7.93 9.29
N LEU A 62 -13.44 -7.83 8.59
CA LEU A 62 -13.85 -6.58 7.93
C LEU A 62 -14.08 -5.42 8.93
N PRO A 63 -14.64 -5.64 10.13
CA PRO A 63 -14.76 -4.58 11.14
C PRO A 63 -13.40 -4.02 11.60
N GLU A 64 -12.38 -4.87 11.76
CA GLU A 64 -11.04 -4.42 12.16
C GLU A 64 -10.38 -3.60 11.05
N ILE A 65 -10.49 -4.03 9.79
CA ILE A 65 -9.92 -3.29 8.66
C ILE A 65 -10.59 -1.92 8.52
N ILE A 66 -11.93 -1.88 8.55
CA ILE A 66 -12.67 -0.61 8.49
C ILE A 66 -12.32 0.26 9.70
N GLY A 67 -12.19 -0.31 10.89
CA GLY A 67 -11.75 0.38 12.09
C GLY A 67 -10.36 1.00 11.94
N ALA A 68 -9.40 0.24 11.43
CA ALA A 68 -8.04 0.72 11.19
C ALA A 68 -8.00 1.85 10.14
N ILE A 69 -8.74 1.70 9.04
CA ILE A 69 -8.89 2.73 8.00
C ILE A 69 -9.51 4.00 8.60
N ALA A 70 -10.56 3.87 9.41
CA ALA A 70 -11.25 4.99 10.02
C ALA A 70 -10.34 5.72 11.03
N ILE A 71 -9.59 5.00 11.85
CA ILE A 71 -8.65 5.57 12.82
C ILE A 71 -7.51 6.29 12.08
N GLY A 72 -6.82 5.61 11.16
CA GLY A 72 -5.69 6.18 10.43
C GLY A 72 -6.10 7.33 9.52
N GLY A 73 -7.14 7.13 8.70
CA GLY A 73 -7.68 8.15 7.81
C GLY A 73 -8.29 9.34 8.54
N GLY A 74 -9.01 9.08 9.64
CA GLY A 74 -9.58 10.13 10.49
C GLY A 74 -8.52 10.97 11.17
N PHE A 75 -7.50 10.34 11.76
CA PHE A 75 -6.36 11.03 12.35
C PHE A 75 -5.62 11.88 11.31
N GLY A 76 -5.28 11.28 10.16
CA GLY A 76 -4.61 11.99 9.06
C GLY A 76 -5.42 13.20 8.55
N TRP A 77 -6.74 13.05 8.42
CA TRP A 77 -7.63 14.14 8.02
C TRP A 77 -7.63 15.30 9.03
N VAL A 78 -7.71 15.00 10.33
CA VAL A 78 -7.69 16.02 11.39
C VAL A 78 -6.36 16.78 11.40
N VAL A 79 -5.24 16.06 11.32
CA VAL A 79 -3.91 16.68 11.30
C VAL A 79 -3.74 17.56 10.05
N ALA A 80 -4.06 17.04 8.87
CA ALA A 80 -3.93 17.78 7.60
C ALA A 80 -4.78 19.06 7.56
N ARG A 81 -5.91 19.10 8.28
CA ARG A 81 -6.75 20.30 8.37
C ARG A 81 -6.25 21.36 9.34
N LYS A 82 -5.46 20.97 10.35
CA LYS A 82 -5.04 21.84 11.44
C LYS A 82 -3.61 22.38 11.29
N ILE A 83 -2.81 21.76 10.43
CA ILE A 83 -1.42 22.18 10.21
C ILE A 83 -1.34 23.60 9.62
N LYS A 84 -0.29 24.34 9.97
CA LYS A 84 0.02 25.62 9.31
C LYS A 84 0.72 25.34 7.98
N MET A 85 0.50 26.22 6.98
CA MET A 85 1.18 26.09 5.68
C MET A 85 2.70 26.22 5.77
N THR A 86 3.22 26.88 6.81
CA THR A 86 4.66 26.98 7.13
C THR A 86 5.26 25.65 7.55
N ASP A 87 4.44 24.76 8.10
CA ASP A 87 4.86 23.49 8.70
C ASP A 87 4.57 22.31 7.76
N MET A 88 4.26 22.60 6.49
CA MET A 88 4.00 21.60 5.45
C MET A 88 5.20 20.67 5.22
N PRO A 89 6.48 21.13 5.22
CA PRO A 89 7.61 20.23 5.08
C PRO A 89 7.64 19.13 6.15
N GLN A 90 7.37 19.48 7.41
CA GLN A 90 7.35 18.56 8.54
C GLN A 90 6.16 17.60 8.46
N LEU A 91 4.99 18.08 8.02
CA LEU A 91 3.85 17.19 7.80
C LEU A 91 4.12 16.15 6.71
N VAL A 92 4.78 16.56 5.61
CA VAL A 92 5.15 15.66 4.52
C VAL A 92 6.16 14.62 5.00
N ALA A 93 7.18 15.03 5.76
CA ALA A 93 8.13 14.09 6.39
C ALA A 93 7.40 13.11 7.32
N GLY A 94 6.54 13.63 8.20
CA GLY A 94 5.70 12.81 9.09
C GLY A 94 4.89 11.75 8.33
N PHE A 95 4.19 12.11 7.25
CA PHE A 95 3.45 11.14 6.44
C PHE A 95 4.36 10.14 5.72
N HIS A 96 5.53 10.56 5.25
CA HIS A 96 6.47 9.65 4.61
C HIS A 96 7.03 8.61 5.59
N SER A 97 7.23 8.99 6.86
CA SER A 97 7.62 8.04 7.90
C SER A 97 6.58 6.94 8.08
N LEU A 98 5.28 7.27 8.11
CA LEU A 98 4.20 6.30 8.24
C LEU A 98 4.13 5.32 7.06
N VAL A 99 4.45 5.76 5.84
CA VAL A 99 4.56 4.88 4.67
C VAL A 99 5.70 3.88 4.85
N GLY A 100 6.86 4.32 5.34
CA GLY A 100 7.99 3.45 5.65
C GLY A 100 7.65 2.42 6.73
N LEU A 101 7.00 2.84 7.82
CA LEU A 101 6.56 1.93 8.87
C LEU A 101 5.53 0.91 8.37
N ALA A 102 4.59 1.33 7.52
CA ALA A 102 3.63 0.41 6.92
C ALA A 102 4.34 -0.68 6.08
N ALA A 103 5.34 -0.33 5.29
CA ALA A 103 6.13 -1.30 4.53
C ALA A 103 6.85 -2.31 5.44
N VAL A 104 7.43 -1.85 6.56
CA VAL A 104 8.07 -2.72 7.56
C VAL A 104 7.04 -3.67 8.19
N LEU A 105 5.89 -3.17 8.63
CA LEU A 105 4.85 -3.98 9.26
C LEU A 105 4.25 -5.01 8.30
N VAL A 106 4.03 -4.65 7.02
CA VAL A 106 3.63 -5.60 5.97
C VAL A 106 4.71 -6.66 5.77
N GLY A 107 5.99 -6.26 5.78
CA GLY A 107 7.08 -7.22 5.65
C GLY A 107 7.20 -8.18 6.82
N VAL A 108 6.99 -7.70 8.06
CA VAL A 108 6.92 -8.56 9.26
C VAL A 108 5.72 -9.51 9.16
N ALA A 109 4.55 -9.03 8.74
CA ALA A 109 3.37 -9.88 8.56
C ALA A 109 3.62 -10.99 7.52
N ALA A 110 4.23 -10.66 6.38
CA ALA A 110 4.58 -11.62 5.34
C ALA A 110 5.67 -12.61 5.78
N TYR A 111 6.61 -12.19 6.64
CA TYR A 111 7.61 -13.10 7.20
C TYR A 111 7.02 -14.08 8.22
N LEU A 112 6.11 -13.60 9.07
CA LEU A 112 5.48 -14.41 10.14
C LEU A 112 4.39 -15.34 9.61
N ASN A 113 3.75 -15.01 8.50
CA ASN A 113 2.72 -15.83 7.87
C ASN A 113 2.87 -15.86 6.34
N PRO A 114 3.97 -16.44 5.81
CA PRO A 114 4.29 -16.36 4.38
C PRO A 114 3.34 -17.16 3.49
N GLU A 115 2.65 -18.15 4.05
CA GLU A 115 1.64 -18.94 3.34
C GLU A 115 0.43 -18.08 2.96
N ALA A 116 -0.03 -17.21 3.87
CA ALA A 116 -1.15 -16.28 3.60
C ALA A 116 -0.84 -15.25 2.49
N PHE A 117 0.45 -15.00 2.22
CA PHE A 117 0.89 -14.12 1.14
C PHE A 117 1.21 -14.89 -0.16
N GLY A 118 1.10 -16.21 -0.17
CA GLY A 118 1.37 -17.04 -1.35
C GLY A 118 2.84 -17.04 -1.78
N ILE A 119 3.77 -16.80 -0.84
CA ILE A 119 5.21 -16.66 -1.13
C ILE A 119 6.05 -17.85 -0.66
N VAL A 120 5.42 -19.01 -0.42
CA VAL A 120 6.12 -20.25 -0.03
C VAL A 120 6.20 -21.25 -1.16
N PHE A 121 7.11 -22.21 -1.06
CA PHE A 121 7.07 -23.39 -1.91
C PHE A 121 5.78 -24.21 -1.67
N PRO A 122 5.19 -24.80 -2.72
CA PRO A 122 3.97 -25.58 -2.60
C PRO A 122 4.12 -26.78 -1.65
N ALA A 123 3.01 -27.15 -1.01
CA ALA A 123 2.92 -28.37 -0.22
C ALA A 123 3.32 -29.59 -1.07
N GLY A 124 4.18 -30.45 -0.50
CA GLY A 124 4.71 -31.65 -1.18
C GLY A 124 6.03 -31.46 -1.94
N SER A 125 6.58 -30.24 -1.97
CA SER A 125 7.96 -30.02 -2.43
C SER A 125 8.98 -30.27 -1.29
N PRO A 126 10.26 -30.56 -1.60
CA PRO A 126 11.31 -30.74 -0.58
C PRO A 126 11.50 -29.52 0.32
N ASP A 127 11.18 -28.33 -0.20
CA ASP A 127 11.35 -27.04 0.44
C ASP A 127 10.01 -26.46 0.95
N ALA A 128 8.97 -27.29 1.10
CA ALA A 128 7.63 -26.85 1.49
C ALA A 128 7.65 -25.99 2.77
N GLY A 129 6.90 -24.88 2.75
CA GLY A 129 6.84 -23.91 3.85
C GLY A 129 8.00 -22.91 3.90
N LEU A 130 9.06 -23.11 3.10
CA LEU A 130 10.12 -22.12 2.96
C LEU A 130 9.67 -20.98 2.02
N ILE A 131 10.01 -19.73 2.39
CA ILE A 131 9.75 -18.56 1.52
C ILE A 131 10.56 -18.68 0.23
N LEU A 132 9.97 -18.37 -0.92
CA LEU A 132 10.63 -18.37 -2.22
C LEU A 132 11.84 -17.43 -2.25
N PRO A 133 12.97 -17.81 -2.89
CA PRO A 133 14.19 -16.99 -2.90
C PRO A 133 13.98 -15.56 -3.40
N VAL A 134 13.17 -15.38 -4.45
CA VAL A 134 12.84 -14.05 -5.00
C VAL A 134 12.06 -13.22 -3.98
N SER A 135 11.02 -13.80 -3.38
CA SER A 135 10.21 -13.13 -2.35
C SER A 135 11.02 -12.76 -1.12
N ARG A 136 12.03 -13.56 -0.73
CA ARG A 136 12.94 -13.20 0.37
C ARG A 136 13.76 -11.94 0.06
N ILE A 137 14.24 -11.81 -1.16
CA ILE A 137 15.01 -10.64 -1.59
C ILE A 137 14.10 -9.40 -1.63
N GLU A 138 12.92 -9.51 -2.25
CA GLU A 138 11.95 -8.42 -2.34
C GLU A 138 11.49 -7.96 -0.95
N LEU A 139 11.20 -8.91 -0.06
CA LEU A 139 10.83 -8.65 1.33
C LEU A 139 11.95 -7.94 2.08
N GLY A 140 13.18 -8.46 1.98
CA GLY A 140 14.35 -7.86 2.63
C GLY A 140 14.62 -6.43 2.16
N LEU A 141 14.55 -6.18 0.85
CA LEU A 141 14.70 -4.84 0.29
C LEU A 141 13.55 -3.91 0.70
N GLY A 142 12.30 -4.38 0.64
CA GLY A 142 11.13 -3.60 1.03
C GLY A 142 11.18 -3.17 2.50
N VAL A 143 11.52 -4.09 3.40
CA VAL A 143 11.68 -3.80 4.83
C VAL A 143 12.87 -2.86 5.08
N ALA A 144 14.01 -3.08 4.43
CA ALA A 144 15.18 -2.21 4.60
C ALA A 144 14.89 -0.77 4.14
N ILE A 145 14.31 -0.60 2.94
CA ILE A 145 13.93 0.72 2.42
C ILE A 145 12.88 1.36 3.33
N GLY A 146 11.86 0.61 3.75
CA GLY A 146 10.83 1.10 4.67
C GLY A 146 11.40 1.57 6.01
N ALA A 147 12.34 0.83 6.59
CA ALA A 147 12.99 1.19 7.86
C ALA A 147 13.86 2.45 7.72
N ILE A 148 14.59 2.59 6.61
CA ILE A 148 15.37 3.79 6.30
C ILE A 148 14.45 5.00 6.10
N THR A 149 13.36 4.84 5.35
CA THR A 149 12.36 5.89 5.16
C THR A 149 11.72 6.31 6.48
N PHE A 150 11.33 5.36 7.34
CA PHE A 150 10.74 5.67 8.64
C PHE A 150 11.72 6.45 9.52
N SER A 151 12.91 5.90 9.75
CA SER A 151 13.92 6.53 10.62
C SER A 151 14.41 7.87 10.08
N GLY A 152 14.68 7.98 8.78
CA GLY A 152 15.10 9.21 8.14
C GLY A 152 14.04 10.32 8.21
N SER A 153 12.77 9.99 7.94
CA SER A 153 11.68 10.96 7.99
C SER A 153 11.24 11.35 9.40
N VAL A 154 11.54 10.56 10.44
CA VAL A 154 11.32 10.95 11.84
C VAL A 154 12.37 11.94 12.32
N ILE A 155 13.60 11.84 11.81
CA ILE A 155 14.71 12.73 12.16
C ILE A 155 14.63 14.07 11.38
N ALA A 156 14.16 14.02 10.14
CA ALA A 156 14.02 15.18 9.24
C ALA A 156 12.90 16.15 9.68
#